data_AF-A0A022XP40-F1
#
_entry.id   AF-A0A022XP40-F1
#
_cell.length_a   1.000
_cell.length_b   1.000
_cell.length_c   1.000
_cell.angle_alpha   90.00
_cell.angle_beta   90.00
_cell.angle_gamma   90.00
#
_symmetry.space_group_name_H-M   'P 1'
#
loop_
_entity.id
_entity.type
_entity.pdbx_description
1 polymer ?
#
loop_
_entity_poly.entity_id
_entity_poly.type
_entity_poly.pdbx_seq_one_letter_code
_entity_poly.pdbx_strand_id
1 'polypeptide(L)'
;MWSLGCIVVELFLGLPLFPGSSEYNQIARITEMLGLPPVWMLENGKQAGEFFEKTQDEFGRQSFRLKSMEQYSREHNTKEQPSKKYFQATTLPEIIRSYAMPRKNMKQAEIDRGMCIAPACCGEL
;
A
#
# COMPACT_ATOMS: atom_id res chain seq x y z
N MET A 1 15.86 -0.96 8.51
CA MET A 1 15.27 0.36 8.78
C MET A 1 13.98 0.60 7.98
N TRP A 2 13.08 -0.39 7.86
CA TRP A 2 11.84 -0.24 7.09
C TRP A 2 10.76 0.49 7.90
N SER A 3 10.48 -0.02 9.10
CA SER A 3 9.41 0.49 9.96
C SER A 3 9.56 1.97 10.29
N LEU A 4 10.79 2.44 10.53
CA LEU A 4 11.05 3.86 10.79
C LEU A 4 10.61 4.75 9.61
N GLY A 5 10.86 4.32 8.37
CA GLY A 5 10.43 5.06 7.18
C GLY A 5 8.92 5.18 7.10
N CYS A 6 8.18 4.09 7.36
CA CYS A 6 6.73 4.12 7.44
C CYS A 6 6.26 5.10 8.53
N ILE A 7 6.81 5.02 9.74
CA ILE A 7 6.43 5.92 10.85
C ILE A 7 6.65 7.39 10.49
N VAL A 8 7.80 7.74 9.90
CA VAL A 8 8.08 9.14 9.51
C VAL A 8 7.07 9.63 8.47
N VAL A 9 6.72 8.81 7.49
CA VAL A 9 5.73 9.17 6.47
C VAL A 9 4.32 9.25 7.06
N GLU A 10 3.95 8.35 7.96
CA GLU A 10 2.65 8.38 8.65
C GLU A 10 2.49 9.64 9.51
N LEU A 11 3.56 10.07 10.19
CA LEU A 11 3.58 11.32 10.93
C LEU A 11 3.42 12.55 10.02
N PHE A 12 3.96 12.49 8.79
CA PHE A 12 3.81 13.56 7.81
C PHE A 12 2.41 13.61 7.20
N LEU A 13 1.83 12.45 6.85
CA LEU A 13 0.54 12.35 6.18
C LEU A 13 -0.65 12.42 7.15
N GLY A 14 -0.46 12.05 8.42
CA GLY A 14 -1.52 11.88 9.42
C GLY A 14 -2.38 10.62 9.23
N LEU A 15 -2.00 9.74 8.29
CA LEU A 15 -2.70 8.49 7.95
C LEU A 15 -1.69 7.36 7.71
N PRO A 16 -2.07 6.09 7.95
CA PRO A 16 -1.18 4.95 7.74
C PRO A 16 -0.73 4.83 6.27
N LEU A 17 0.57 4.66 6.03
CA LEU A 17 1.12 4.60 4.67
C LEU A 17 0.70 3.30 3.97
N PHE A 18 0.69 2.20 4.72
CA PHE A 18 0.28 0.89 4.25
C PHE A 18 -0.75 0.27 5.20
N PRO A 19 -2.05 0.59 5.07
CA PRO A 19 -3.08 0.06 5.95
C PRO A 19 -3.51 -1.34 5.52
N GLY A 20 -2.72 -2.35 5.90
CA GLY A 20 -3.07 -3.76 5.71
C GLY A 20 -3.89 -4.31 6.87
N SER A 21 -5.05 -4.91 6.58
CA SER A 21 -5.85 -5.69 7.54
C SER A 21 -5.47 -7.17 7.60
N SER A 22 -4.60 -7.60 6.69
CA SER A 22 -4.05 -8.96 6.59
C SER A 22 -2.64 -8.92 5.99
N GLU A 23 -1.91 -10.02 6.06
CA GLU A 23 -0.60 -10.14 5.42
C GLU A 23 -0.68 -9.97 3.89
N TYR A 24 -1.67 -10.59 3.25
CA TYR A 24 -1.89 -10.42 1.80
C TYR A 24 -2.16 -8.96 1.45
N ASN A 25 -3.04 -8.29 2.20
CA ASN A 25 -3.31 -6.87 2.00
C ASN A 25 -2.05 -6.02 2.15
N GLN A 26 -1.22 -6.31 3.15
CA GLN A 26 0.03 -5.59 3.38
C GLN A 26 0.98 -5.74 2.18
N ILE A 27 1.19 -6.98 1.72
CA ILE A 27 2.07 -7.28 0.58
C ILE A 27 1.52 -6.67 -0.71
N ALA A 28 0.21 -6.76 -0.94
CA ALA A 28 -0.44 -6.19 -2.11
C ALA A 28 -0.20 -4.67 -2.22
N ARG A 29 -0.33 -3.94 -1.11
CA ARG A 29 -0.10 -2.49 -1.08
C ARG A 29 1.35 -2.11 -1.28
N ILE A 30 2.28 -2.84 -0.68
CA ILE A 30 3.71 -2.61 -0.88
C ILE A 30 4.04 -2.81 -2.36
N THR A 31 3.52 -3.88 -2.96
CA THR A 31 3.73 -4.22 -4.37
C THR A 31 3.08 -3.20 -5.32
N GLU A 32 1.89 -2.71 -4.99
CA GLU A 32 1.19 -1.67 -5.76
C GLU A 32 1.96 -0.34 -5.75
N MET A 33 2.50 0.06 -4.60
CA MET A 33 3.17 1.35 -4.43
C MET A 33 4.63 1.34 -4.92
N LEU A 34 5.37 0.26 -4.69
CA LEU A 34 6.82 0.18 -4.92
C LEU A 34 7.21 -0.79 -6.04
N GLY A 35 6.25 -1.54 -6.58
CA GLY A 35 6.50 -2.62 -7.53
C GLY A 35 6.86 -3.94 -6.84
N LEU A 36 7.10 -4.97 -7.66
CA LEU A 36 7.46 -6.30 -7.19
C LEU A 36 8.85 -6.31 -6.52
N PRO A 37 9.03 -7.12 -5.46
CA PRO A 37 10.36 -7.40 -4.94
C PRO A 37 11.27 -7.99 -6.05
N PRO A 38 12.59 -7.78 -5.98
CA PRO A 38 13.53 -8.38 -6.91
C PRO A 38 13.40 -9.92 -6.96
N VAL A 39 13.62 -10.50 -8.14
CA VAL A 39 13.46 -11.95 -8.40
C VAL A 39 14.23 -12.81 -7.38
N TRP A 40 15.48 -12.47 -7.10
CA TRP A 40 16.30 -13.22 -6.14
C TRP A 40 15.68 -13.26 -4.73
N MET A 41 14.94 -12.23 -4.32
CA MET A 41 14.26 -12.18 -3.04
C MET A 41 13.03 -13.10 -3.03
N LEU A 42 12.30 -13.14 -4.14
CA LEU A 42 11.15 -14.01 -4.31
C LEU A 42 11.56 -15.48 -4.38
N GLU A 43 12.71 -15.80 -5.00
CA GLU A 43 13.22 -17.17 -5.08
C GLU A 43 13.76 -17.69 -3.75
N ASN A 44 14.35 -16.83 -2.93
CA ASN A 44 14.91 -17.21 -1.62
C ASN A 44 13.90 -17.04 -0.45
N GLY A 45 12.76 -16.40 -0.71
CA GLY A 45 11.75 -16.11 0.30
C GLY A 45 10.95 -17.34 0.70
N LYS A 46 11.05 -17.78 1.96
CA LYS A 46 10.35 -18.98 2.47
C LYS A 46 8.83 -18.93 2.29
N GLN A 47 8.25 -17.74 2.39
CA GLN A 47 6.81 -17.50 2.24
C GLN A 47 6.44 -16.84 0.90
N ALA A 48 7.40 -16.66 -0.01
CA ALA A 48 7.12 -15.98 -1.29
C ALA A 48 6.07 -16.73 -2.10
N GLY A 49 6.10 -18.07 -2.07
CA GLY A 49 5.12 -18.94 -2.71
C GLY A 49 3.69 -18.82 -2.17
N GLU A 50 3.48 -18.23 -0.99
CA GLU A 50 2.14 -17.99 -0.43
C GLU A 50 1.46 -16.82 -1.13
N PHE A 51 2.21 -15.77 -1.47
CA PHE A 51 1.70 -14.50 -2.01
C PHE A 51 1.92 -14.31 -3.51
N PHE A 52 3.00 -14.89 -4.05
CA PHE A 52 3.40 -14.71 -5.44
C PHE A 52 3.34 -16.04 -6.18
N GLU A 53 3.06 -15.97 -7.47
CA GLU A 53 3.15 -17.13 -8.36
C GLU A 53 4.15 -16.87 -9.48
N LYS A 54 4.82 -17.96 -9.89
CA LYS A 54 5.79 -17.96 -10.96
C LYS A 54 5.06 -18.20 -12.28
N THR A 55 5.14 -17.25 -13.19
CA THR A 55 4.58 -17.36 -14.54
C THR A 55 5.69 -17.51 -15.57
N GLN A 56 5.36 -18.17 -16.67
CA GLN A 56 6.26 -18.32 -17.81
C GLN A 56 5.63 -17.59 -19.00
N ASP A 57 6.40 -16.74 -19.67
CA ASP A 57 5.96 -16.09 -20.92
C ASP A 57 6.03 -17.07 -22.11
N GLU A 58 5.49 -16.65 -23.25
CA GLU A 58 5.51 -17.44 -24.51
C GLU A 58 6.93 -17.78 -25.00
N PHE A 59 7.95 -17.07 -24.52
CA PHE A 59 9.36 -17.26 -24.85
C PHE A 59 10.11 -18.10 -23.80
N GLY A 60 9.39 -18.65 -22.82
CA GLY A 60 9.96 -19.48 -21.77
C GLY A 60 10.63 -18.72 -20.63
N ARG A 61 10.59 -17.39 -20.62
CA ARG A 61 11.17 -16.55 -19.55
C ARG A 61 10.29 -16.62 -18.31
N GLN A 62 10.94 -16.75 -17.17
CA GLN A 62 10.28 -16.81 -15.89
C GLN A 62 10.06 -15.40 -15.34
N SER A 63 8.85 -15.12 -14.89
CA SER A 63 8.48 -13.90 -14.19
C SER A 63 7.66 -14.24 -12.95
N PHE A 64 7.53 -13.28 -12.05
CA PHE A 64 6.70 -13.42 -10.86
C PHE A 64 5.56 -12.41 -10.93
N ARG A 65 4.41 -12.78 -10.39
CA ARG A 65 3.30 -11.85 -10.15
C ARG A 65 2.67 -12.11 -8.81
N LEU A 66 2.07 -11.08 -8.22
CA LEU A 66 1.24 -11.24 -7.03
C LEU A 66 0.01 -12.07 -7.41
N LYS A 67 -0.35 -13.04 -6.58
CA LYS A 67 -1.60 -13.81 -6.75
C LYS A 67 -2.79 -12.87 -6.64
N SER A 68 -3.87 -13.21 -7.34
CA SER A 68 -5.15 -12.49 -7.15
C SER A 68 -5.72 -12.75 -5.75
N MET A 69 -6.58 -11.85 -5.27
CA MET A 69 -7.21 -11.97 -3.96
C MET A 69 -8.06 -13.24 -3.87
N GLU A 70 -8.74 -13.57 -4.97
CA GLU A 70 -9.56 -14.77 -5.12
C GLU A 70 -8.71 -16.04 -5.05
N GLN A 71 -7.55 -16.04 -5.70
CA GLN A 71 -6.61 -17.16 -5.66
C GLN A 71 -6.03 -17.35 -4.25
N TYR A 72 -5.53 -16.27 -3.62
CA TYR A 72 -5.01 -16.33 -2.26
C TYR A 72 -6.07 -16.86 -1.28
N SER A 73 -7.29 -16.33 -1.36
CA SER A 73 -8.42 -16.75 -0.52
C SER A 73 -8.76 -18.24 -0.67
N ARG A 74 -8.75 -18.75 -1.91
CA ARG A 74 -9.00 -20.17 -2.19
C ARG A 74 -7.91 -21.08 -1.61
N GLU A 75 -6.65 -20.69 -1.76
CA GLU A 75 -5.50 -21.51 -1.30
C GLU A 75 -5.38 -21.53 0.23
N HIS A 76 -5.71 -20.43 0.90
CA HIS A 76 -5.59 -20.30 2.36
C HIS A 76 -6.89 -20.58 3.11
N ASN A 77 -7.99 -20.88 2.40
CA ASN A 77 -9.34 -21.02 2.96
C ASN A 77 -9.77 -19.79 3.79
N THR A 78 -9.39 -18.60 3.35
CA THR A 78 -9.72 -17.32 4.00
C THR A 78 -10.72 -16.53 3.17
N LYS A 79 -11.48 -15.64 3.82
CA LYS A 79 -12.31 -14.64 3.15
C LYS A 79 -11.59 -13.30 3.20
N GLU A 80 -10.69 -13.07 2.25
CA GLU A 80 -9.95 -11.81 2.18
C GLU A 80 -10.87 -10.67 1.75
N GLN A 81 -10.67 -9.49 2.34
CA GLN A 81 -11.46 -8.31 2.02
C GLN A 81 -10.60 -7.26 1.31
N PRO A 82 -11.19 -6.47 0.39
CA PRO A 82 -10.50 -5.35 -0.21
C PRO A 82 -10.15 -4.32 0.86
N SER A 83 -8.93 -3.80 0.78
CA SER A 83 -8.42 -2.90 1.80
C SER A 83 -8.99 -1.47 1.66
N LYS A 84 -9.19 -0.77 2.78
CA LYS A 84 -9.65 0.63 2.79
C LYS A 84 -8.68 1.55 2.04
N LYS A 85 -9.15 2.31 1.05
CA LYS A 85 -8.30 3.29 0.34
C LYS A 85 -8.32 4.63 1.08
N TYR A 86 -7.19 4.96 1.70
CA TYR A 86 -7.02 6.23 2.42
C TYR A 86 -6.55 7.37 1.52
N PHE A 87 -5.92 7.02 0.39
CA PHE A 87 -5.45 7.95 -0.61
C PHE A 87 -6.06 7.56 -1.97
N GLN A 88 -6.34 8.57 -2.79
CA GLN A 88 -6.79 8.35 -4.17
C GLN A 88 -5.63 7.94 -5.10
N ALA A 89 -4.40 8.37 -4.76
CA ALA A 89 -3.17 7.99 -5.46
C ALA A 89 -2.56 6.70 -4.90
N THR A 90 -1.85 5.96 -5.75
CA THR A 90 -1.23 4.67 -5.41
C THR A 90 0.26 4.78 -5.12
N THR A 91 0.92 5.84 -5.60
CA THR A 91 2.36 6.05 -5.40
C THR A 91 2.64 7.12 -4.37
N LEU A 92 3.69 6.92 -3.56
CA LEU A 92 4.10 7.89 -2.53
C LEU A 92 4.37 9.31 -3.08
N PRO A 93 5.05 9.50 -4.23
CA PRO A 93 5.27 10.85 -4.77
C PRO A 93 3.97 11.58 -5.13
N GLU A 94 2.98 10.86 -5.66
CA GLU A 94 1.67 11.45 -5.98
C GLU A 94 0.89 11.81 -4.72
N ILE A 95 0.92 10.92 -3.71
CA ILE A 95 0.30 11.18 -2.40
C ILE A 95 0.90 12.46 -1.80
N ILE A 96 2.23 12.59 -1.76
CA ILE A 96 2.91 13.78 -1.22
C ILE A 96 2.56 15.04 -2.03
N ARG A 97 2.50 14.96 -3.36
CA ARG A 97 2.15 16.11 -4.21
C ARG A 97 0.71 16.59 -4.01
N SER A 98 -0.19 15.65 -3.74
CA SER A 98 -1.59 15.96 -3.45
C SER A 98 -1.81 16.51 -2.04
N TYR A 99 -0.83 16.35 -1.15
CA TYR A 99 -0.92 16.79 0.24
C TYR A 99 -0.80 18.32 0.34
N ALA A 100 -1.89 18.97 0.74
CA ALA A 100 -1.93 20.42 0.93
C ALA A 100 -1.23 20.81 2.24
N MET A 101 0.04 21.22 2.16
CA MET A 101 0.79 21.69 3.32
C MET A 101 0.25 23.03 3.86
N PRO A 102 0.05 23.17 5.19
CA PRO A 102 -0.25 24.45 5.83
C PRO A 102 0.88 25.47 5.55
N ARG A 103 0.53 26.65 5.01
CA ARG A 103 1.51 27.74 4.79
C ARG A 103 1.70 28.54 6.07
N LYS A 104 2.90 29.11 6.25
CA LYS A 104 3.37 29.83 7.46
C LYS A 104 2.47 30.97 7.98
N ASN A 105 1.49 31.42 7.18
CA ASN A 105 0.53 32.47 7.53
C ASN A 105 -0.95 32.00 7.53
N MET A 106 -1.22 30.69 7.50
CA MET A 106 -2.59 30.19 7.61
C MET A 106 -3.11 30.34 9.05
N LYS A 107 -4.38 30.73 9.21
CA LYS A 107 -5.03 30.73 10.51
C LYS A 107 -5.16 29.29 11.00
N GLN A 108 -5.01 29.04 12.31
CA GLN A 108 -5.10 27.70 12.90
C GLN A 108 -6.36 26.92 12.42
N ALA A 109 -7.50 27.60 12.27
CA ALA A 109 -8.73 27.00 11.73
C ALA A 109 -8.65 26.51 10.27
N GLU A 110 -7.76 27.08 9.44
CA GLU A 110 -7.49 26.65 8.06
C GLU A 110 -6.50 25.48 8.03
N ILE A 111 -5.58 25.42 9.00
CA ILE A 111 -4.66 24.30 9.24
C ILE A 111 -5.45 23.08 9.71
N ASP A 112 -6.35 23.27 10.67
CA ASP A 112 -7.22 22.21 11.19
C ASP A 112 -8.15 21.69 10.08
N ARG A 113 -8.71 22.58 9.24
CA ARG A 113 -9.47 22.16 8.04
C ARG A 113 -8.60 21.45 6.99
N GLY A 114 -7.34 21.86 6.82
CA GLY A 114 -6.35 21.26 5.93
C GLY A 114 -5.95 19.82 6.32
N MET A 115 -5.84 19.58 7.63
CA MET A 115 -5.66 18.24 8.20
C MET A 115 -6.93 17.40 8.12
N CYS A 116 -8.12 18.02 8.09
CA CYS A 116 -9.40 17.35 7.85
C CYS A 116 -9.67 16.99 6.37
N ILE A 117 -8.86 17.44 5.41
CA ILE A 117 -8.97 17.04 3.99
C ILE A 117 -8.30 15.68 3.73
N ALA A 118 -7.62 15.11 4.74
CA ALA A 118 -7.36 13.68 4.76
C ALA A 118 -8.73 12.97 4.63
N PRO A 119 -8.96 12.15 3.59
CA PRO A 119 -10.29 11.60 3.27
C PRO A 119 -10.96 10.82 4.43
N ALA A 120 -10.23 10.52 5.49
CA ALA A 120 -10.71 9.80 6.66
C ALA A 120 -11.55 10.63 7.65
N CYS A 121 -11.55 11.97 7.58
CA CYS A 121 -12.38 12.78 8.49
C CYS A 121 -13.79 13.06 7.95
N CYS A 122 -14.01 12.94 6.64
CA CYS A 122 -15.35 12.98 6.05
C CYS A 122 -15.81 11.53 5.89
N GLY A 123 -16.52 11.00 6.89
CA GLY A 123 -17.21 9.73 6.77
C GLY A 123 -18.15 9.77 5.57
N GLU A 124 -17.76 9.13 4.47
CA GLU A 124 -18.71 8.74 3.44
C GLU A 124 -19.43 7.48 3.94
N LEU A 125 -20.74 7.67 4.12
CA LEU A 125 -21.78 6.64 4.21
C LEU A 125 -21.74 5.70 3.00
#